data_AF-A0AAE6TV41-F1
#
_entry.id   AF-A0AAE6TV41-F1
#
_cell.length_a   1.000
_cell.length_b   1.000
_cell.length_c   1.000
_cell.angle_alpha   90.00
_cell.angle_beta   90.00
_cell.angle_gamma   90.00
#
_symmetry.space_group_name_H-M   'P 1'
#
loop_
_entity.id
_entity.type
_entity.pdbx_description
1 polymer ?
#
loop_
_entity_poly.entity_id
_entity_poly.type
_entity_poly.pdbx_seq_one_letter_code
_entity_poly.pdbx_strand_id
1 'polypeptide(L)'
;MAGVMQFLIESVSAFYIGHSLVGTTLPGMMQGLLEEPVEMQILNGAPLEWQWKEAHHAQGVNGREWLPDHAVDALVITERVPLAPAIEYHDSLGYAAKWVELARQSNPGVKPYLYQTWDYIDPDSTRPWRDRILADLPQWQSIADHVNLDLPEGAEPMRLVPVGLGMVRLHDAAEAGKVPGATSIRDFFGDDIHPTEQGGSYYIAMIHYATLTGKSPVGLTNRIPGGSGPYPLVPKEQAAVLQELAWQVVQEFAAD
;
A
#
# COMPACT_ATOMS: atom_id res chain seq x y z
N MET A 1 -3.23 -2.45 38.95
CA MET A 1 -4.18 -2.90 37.91
C MET A 1 -4.02 -1.95 36.72
N ALA A 2 -2.95 -2.14 35.93
CA ALA A 2 -2.78 -1.41 34.69
C ALA A 2 -3.55 -2.19 33.62
N GLY A 3 -4.61 -1.60 33.09
CA GLY A 3 -5.43 -2.22 32.06
C GLY A 3 -4.56 -2.51 30.83
N VAL A 4 -4.49 -3.78 30.46
CA VAL A 4 -4.09 -4.18 29.12
C VAL A 4 -5.20 -3.63 28.23
N MET A 5 -4.94 -2.51 27.55
CA MET A 5 -5.74 -2.17 26.38
C MET A 5 -5.51 -3.30 25.40
N GLN A 6 -6.49 -4.20 25.33
CA GLN A 6 -6.58 -5.22 24.30
C GLN A 6 -6.53 -4.47 22.97
N PHE A 7 -5.40 -4.57 22.26
CA PHE A 7 -5.36 -4.20 20.86
C PHE A 7 -6.45 -5.04 20.19
N LEU A 8 -7.51 -4.39 19.73
CA LEU A 8 -8.44 -5.04 18.82
C LEU A 8 -7.68 -5.10 17.49
N ILE A 9 -7.09 -6.26 17.23
CA ILE A 9 -6.59 -6.59 15.90
C ILE A 9 -7.84 -6.65 15.01
N GLU A 10 -7.79 -6.01 13.84
CA GLU A 10 -8.96 -5.89 12.97
C GLU A 10 -9.03 -7.11 12.03
N SER A 11 -10.26 -7.59 11.80
CA SER A 11 -10.55 -8.73 10.94
C SER A 11 -10.67 -8.29 9.47
N VAL A 12 -9.56 -8.30 8.74
CA VAL A 12 -9.52 -8.09 7.28
C VAL A 12 -8.53 -9.06 6.68
N SER A 13 -8.99 -9.99 5.84
CA SER A 13 -8.12 -10.81 4.99
C SER A 13 -7.70 -10.04 3.75
N ALA A 14 -6.45 -10.16 3.32
CA ALA A 14 -5.93 -9.37 2.19
C ALA A 14 -5.01 -10.16 1.26
N PHE A 15 -5.07 -9.83 -0.02
CA PHE A 15 -4.14 -10.35 -1.03
C PHE A 15 -3.41 -9.20 -1.73
N TYR A 16 -2.08 -9.23 -1.70
CA TYR A 16 -1.23 -8.19 -2.27
C TYR A 16 -0.59 -8.65 -3.59
N ILE A 17 -0.75 -7.87 -4.66
CA ILE A 17 -0.05 -8.10 -5.94
C ILE A 17 0.81 -6.88 -6.25
N GLY A 18 2.10 -7.09 -6.43
CA GLY A 18 2.99 -5.98 -6.74
C GLY A 18 4.44 -6.33 -6.92
N HIS A 19 5.26 -5.30 -6.99
CA HIS A 19 6.70 -5.39 -7.19
C HIS A 19 7.43 -4.99 -5.90
N SER A 20 8.69 -4.56 -6.00
CA SER A 20 9.56 -4.29 -4.86
C SER A 20 9.04 -3.20 -3.90
N LEU A 21 8.13 -2.32 -4.32
CA LEU A 21 7.49 -1.31 -3.46
C LEU A 21 6.37 -1.87 -2.57
N VAL A 22 5.89 -3.06 -2.89
CA VAL A 22 5.13 -3.90 -1.95
C VAL A 22 6.13 -4.78 -1.20
N GLY A 23 6.95 -5.53 -1.95
CA GLY A 23 7.91 -6.49 -1.40
C GLY A 23 7.26 -7.50 -0.45
N THR A 24 8.08 -8.18 0.34
CA THR A 24 7.59 -9.08 1.40
C THR A 24 7.35 -8.35 2.73
N THR A 25 7.93 -7.15 2.88
CA THR A 25 7.88 -6.38 4.13
C THR A 25 6.49 -5.82 4.41
N LEU A 26 5.83 -5.21 3.42
CA LEU A 26 4.51 -4.61 3.64
C LEU A 26 3.43 -5.68 3.96
N PRO A 27 3.25 -6.76 3.17
CA PRO A 27 2.31 -7.82 3.52
C PRO A 27 2.62 -8.46 4.89
N GLY A 28 3.89 -8.68 5.21
CA GLY A 28 4.28 -9.23 6.50
C GLY A 28 4.01 -8.28 7.69
N MET A 29 4.19 -6.96 7.52
CA MET A 29 3.76 -5.98 8.53
C MET A 29 2.25 -5.99 8.70
N MET A 30 1.50 -6.06 7.59
CA MET A 30 0.04 -6.13 7.62
C MET A 30 -0.45 -7.41 8.31
N GLN A 31 0.20 -8.56 8.09
CA GLN A 31 -0.10 -9.79 8.82
C GLN A 31 0.11 -9.64 10.34
N GLY A 32 1.07 -8.82 10.77
CA GLY A 32 1.29 -8.51 12.18
C GLY A 32 0.30 -7.51 12.78
N LEU A 33 -0.52 -6.85 11.95
CA LEU A 33 -1.49 -5.82 12.33
C LEU A 33 -2.95 -6.27 12.16
N LEU A 34 -3.20 -7.33 11.40
CA LEU A 34 -4.52 -7.87 11.07
C LEU A 34 -4.69 -9.29 11.66
N GLU A 35 -5.93 -9.67 11.95
CA GLU A 35 -6.25 -10.95 12.59
C GLU A 35 -6.30 -12.07 11.54
N GLU A 36 -6.80 -11.71 10.36
CA GLU A 36 -7.00 -12.62 9.26
C GLU A 36 -5.73 -12.74 8.37
N PRO A 37 -5.66 -13.79 7.52
CA PRO A 37 -4.51 -14.02 6.65
C PRO A 37 -4.24 -12.88 5.66
N VAL A 38 -2.95 -12.57 5.49
CA VAL A 38 -2.44 -11.68 4.44
C VAL A 38 -1.51 -12.48 3.54
N GLU A 39 -1.91 -12.63 2.28
CA GLU A 39 -1.16 -13.34 1.25
C GLU A 39 -0.62 -12.37 0.20
N MET A 40 0.35 -12.83 -0.60
CA MET A 40 0.98 -11.99 -1.61
C MET A 40 1.45 -12.75 -2.85
N GLN A 41 1.54 -12.01 -3.95
CA GLN A 41 2.26 -12.35 -5.16
C GLN A 41 3.21 -11.20 -5.53
N ILE A 42 4.52 -11.47 -5.52
CA ILE A 42 5.53 -10.44 -5.80
C ILE A 42 6.43 -10.81 -6.99
N LEU A 43 6.50 -9.91 -7.96
CA LEU A 43 7.46 -9.94 -9.07
C LEU A 43 8.16 -8.57 -9.17
N ASN A 44 9.45 -8.53 -8.86
CA ASN A 44 10.20 -7.28 -8.83
C ASN A 44 10.29 -6.62 -10.21
N GLY A 45 9.97 -5.32 -10.27
CA GLY A 45 9.94 -4.54 -11.51
C GLY A 45 8.83 -4.90 -12.49
N ALA A 46 7.90 -5.80 -12.14
CA ALA A 46 6.88 -6.28 -13.07
C ALA A 46 5.63 -5.38 -13.10
N PRO A 47 5.13 -5.01 -14.29
CA PRO A 47 3.81 -4.40 -14.43
C PRO A 47 2.68 -5.40 -14.18
N LEU A 48 1.44 -4.93 -14.03
CA LEU A 48 0.26 -5.78 -13.77
C LEU A 48 0.05 -6.86 -14.85
N GLU A 49 0.38 -6.57 -16.10
CA GLU A 49 0.41 -7.55 -17.19
C GLU A 49 1.32 -8.73 -16.88
N TRP A 50 2.53 -8.46 -16.42
CA TRP A 50 3.52 -9.50 -16.14
C TRP A 50 3.17 -10.25 -14.86
N GLN A 51 2.59 -9.57 -13.87
CA GLN A 51 2.00 -10.25 -12.73
C GLN A 51 1.02 -11.33 -13.18
N TRP A 52 0.23 -11.07 -14.22
CA TRP A 52 -0.73 -12.03 -14.74
C TRP A 52 -0.07 -13.13 -15.58
N LYS A 53 0.79 -12.76 -16.53
CA LYS A 53 1.39 -13.71 -17.47
C LYS A 53 2.43 -14.62 -16.81
N GLU A 54 3.19 -14.08 -15.88
CA GLU A 54 4.34 -14.71 -15.23
C GLU A 54 4.07 -15.08 -13.77
N ALA A 55 2.80 -15.17 -13.36
CA ALA A 55 2.40 -15.43 -11.97
C ALA A 55 3.10 -16.64 -11.31
N HIS A 56 3.43 -17.66 -12.09
CA HIS A 56 4.12 -18.87 -11.64
C HIS A 56 5.59 -18.65 -11.24
N HIS A 57 6.19 -17.52 -11.62
CA HIS A 57 7.55 -17.11 -11.24
C HIS A 57 7.58 -16.20 -9.99
N ALA A 58 6.42 -15.83 -9.45
CA ALA A 58 6.32 -14.88 -8.36
C ALA A 58 6.80 -15.47 -7.02
N GLN A 59 7.27 -14.58 -6.15
CA GLN A 59 7.39 -14.88 -4.73
C GLN A 59 6.00 -14.90 -4.09
N GLY A 60 5.83 -15.71 -3.04
CA GLY A 60 4.52 -15.94 -2.42
C GLY A 60 3.74 -17.01 -3.18
N VAL A 61 2.46 -16.76 -3.43
CA VAL A 61 1.58 -17.69 -4.14
C VAL A 61 1.24 -17.18 -5.54
N ASN A 62 0.92 -18.09 -6.46
CA ASN A 62 0.40 -17.74 -7.78
C ASN A 62 -1.06 -17.28 -7.63
N GLY A 63 -1.28 -15.97 -7.64
CA GLY A 63 -2.60 -15.35 -7.44
C GLY A 63 -3.64 -15.79 -8.48
N ARG A 64 -3.22 -16.17 -9.69
CA ARG A 64 -4.16 -16.67 -10.72
C ARG A 64 -4.77 -18.01 -10.37
N GLU A 65 -4.01 -18.84 -9.66
CA GLU A 65 -4.43 -20.16 -9.19
C GLU A 65 -5.04 -20.08 -7.79
N TRP A 66 -4.56 -19.16 -6.96
CA TRP A 66 -4.94 -19.06 -5.55
C TRP A 66 -6.28 -18.33 -5.32
N LEU A 67 -6.47 -17.16 -5.93
CA LEU A 67 -7.65 -16.31 -5.69
C LEU A 67 -9.01 -16.99 -5.98
N PRO A 68 -9.17 -17.84 -7.02
CA PRO A 68 -10.44 -18.52 -7.29
C PRO A 68 -10.96 -19.41 -6.16
N ASP A 69 -10.05 -19.98 -5.37
CA ASP A 69 -10.39 -20.92 -4.28
C ASP A 69 -10.29 -20.28 -2.88
N HIS A 70 -9.83 -19.03 -2.79
CA HIS A 70 -9.57 -18.34 -1.53
C HIS A 70 -10.16 -16.93 -1.58
N ALA A 71 -11.36 -16.79 -1.02
CA ALA A 71 -12.01 -15.49 -0.83
C ALA A 71 -11.18 -14.62 0.12
N VAL A 72 -10.96 -13.36 -0.27
CA VAL A 72 -10.36 -12.32 0.59
C VAL A 72 -11.27 -11.10 0.68
N ASP A 73 -11.17 -10.36 1.78
CA ASP A 73 -11.93 -9.12 1.97
C ASP A 73 -11.37 -7.98 1.12
N ALA A 74 -10.04 -7.95 0.94
CA ALA A 74 -9.35 -6.92 0.19
C ALA A 74 -8.35 -7.48 -0.82
N LEU A 75 -8.42 -6.97 -2.05
CA LEU A 75 -7.38 -7.16 -3.06
C LEU A 75 -6.60 -5.85 -3.20
N VAL A 76 -5.30 -5.86 -2.90
CA VAL A 76 -4.43 -4.69 -3.04
C VAL A 76 -3.46 -4.95 -4.18
N ILE A 77 -3.59 -4.18 -5.27
CA ILE A 77 -2.68 -4.27 -6.42
C ILE A 77 -1.94 -2.94 -6.62
N THR A 78 -0.77 -2.97 -7.24
CA THR A 78 -0.08 -1.76 -7.70
C THR A 78 0.51 -1.95 -9.08
N GLU A 79 0.55 -0.87 -9.86
CA GLU A 79 1.19 -0.85 -11.17
C GLU A 79 2.65 -0.39 -11.04
N ARG A 80 3.49 -0.88 -11.95
CA ARG A 80 4.88 -0.50 -12.08
C ARG A 80 5.04 1.00 -12.30
N VAL A 81 6.09 1.54 -11.68
CA VAL A 81 6.62 2.87 -11.98
C VAL A 81 7.85 2.80 -12.91
N PRO A 82 8.08 3.80 -13.79
CA PRO A 82 7.26 5.00 -14.01
C PRO A 82 5.89 4.68 -14.60
N LEU A 83 4.83 5.33 -14.12
CA LEU A 83 3.44 4.94 -14.38
C LEU A 83 3.01 5.17 -15.84
N ALA A 84 3.33 6.34 -16.42
CA ALA A 84 2.91 6.67 -17.79
C ALA A 84 3.39 5.64 -18.83
N PRO A 85 4.67 5.21 -18.84
CA PRO A 85 5.12 4.09 -19.67
C PRO A 85 4.43 2.75 -19.37
N ALA A 86 4.10 2.47 -18.11
CA ALA A 86 3.37 1.25 -17.77
C ALA A 86 1.97 1.26 -18.40
N ILE A 87 1.24 2.38 -18.29
CA ILE A 87 -0.07 2.57 -18.93
C ILE A 87 0.04 2.44 -20.46
N GLU A 88 1.05 3.05 -21.08
CA GLU A 88 1.20 3.07 -22.54
C GLU A 88 1.52 1.67 -23.12
N TYR A 89 2.37 0.90 -22.43
CA TYR A 89 2.96 -0.32 -23.02
C TYR A 89 2.51 -1.64 -22.39
N HIS A 90 1.82 -1.61 -21.24
CA HIS A 90 1.49 -2.83 -20.48
C HIS A 90 0.01 -2.99 -20.14
N ASP A 91 -0.89 -2.24 -20.79
CA ASP A 91 -2.34 -2.40 -20.60
C ASP A 91 -2.76 -2.39 -19.11
N SER A 92 -2.24 -1.41 -18.37
CA SER A 92 -2.49 -1.28 -16.92
C SER A 92 -3.97 -1.29 -16.57
N LEU A 93 -4.78 -0.65 -17.41
CA LEU A 93 -6.24 -0.55 -17.26
C LEU A 93 -6.90 -1.94 -17.39
N GLY A 94 -6.61 -2.67 -18.46
CA GLY A 94 -7.17 -3.99 -18.69
C GLY A 94 -6.73 -5.02 -17.66
N TYR A 95 -5.44 -5.02 -17.28
CA TYR A 95 -4.95 -5.97 -16.28
C TYR A 95 -5.39 -5.66 -14.86
N ALA A 96 -5.57 -4.39 -14.49
CA ALA A 96 -6.22 -4.03 -13.22
C ALA A 96 -7.64 -4.61 -13.16
N ALA A 97 -8.45 -4.41 -14.21
CA ALA A 97 -9.81 -4.94 -14.28
C ALA A 97 -9.82 -6.48 -14.19
N LYS A 98 -8.88 -7.14 -14.88
CA LYS A 98 -8.76 -8.60 -14.90
C LYS A 98 -8.43 -9.21 -13.54
N TRP A 99 -7.56 -8.58 -12.77
CA TRP A 99 -7.25 -9.03 -11.40
C TRP A 99 -8.44 -8.85 -10.46
N VAL A 100 -9.16 -7.74 -10.58
CA VAL A 100 -10.38 -7.49 -9.80
C VAL A 100 -11.47 -8.49 -10.17
N GLU A 101 -11.69 -8.75 -11.45
CA GLU A 101 -12.64 -9.77 -11.91
C GLU A 101 -12.32 -11.15 -11.34
N LEU A 102 -11.04 -11.55 -11.33
CA LEU A 102 -10.61 -12.84 -10.79
C LEU A 102 -10.93 -12.97 -9.30
N ALA A 103 -10.56 -11.97 -8.47
CA ALA A 103 -10.84 -12.01 -7.03
C ALA A 103 -12.35 -12.04 -6.74
N ARG A 104 -13.15 -11.39 -7.61
CA ARG A 104 -14.62 -11.41 -7.49
C ARG A 104 -15.25 -12.77 -7.74
N GLN A 105 -14.56 -13.71 -8.40
CA GLN A 105 -15.09 -15.06 -8.64
C GLN A 105 -15.28 -15.84 -7.33
N SER A 106 -14.38 -15.66 -6.37
CA SER A 106 -14.47 -16.28 -5.03
C SER A 106 -15.20 -15.40 -4.02
N ASN A 107 -15.11 -14.07 -4.15
CA ASN A 107 -15.84 -13.12 -3.31
C ASN A 107 -16.42 -11.93 -4.13
N PRO A 108 -17.70 -11.95 -4.52
CA PRO A 108 -18.33 -10.84 -5.24
C PRO A 108 -18.32 -9.49 -4.50
N GLY A 109 -18.11 -9.51 -3.17
CA GLY A 109 -18.00 -8.33 -2.30
C GLY A 109 -16.56 -7.99 -1.88
N VAL A 110 -15.54 -8.54 -2.55
CA VAL A 110 -14.14 -8.12 -2.33
C VAL A 110 -13.98 -6.63 -2.59
N LYS A 111 -13.20 -5.94 -1.75
CA LYS A 111 -12.84 -4.53 -1.92
C LYS A 111 -11.54 -4.42 -2.71
N PRO A 112 -11.57 -3.94 -3.96
CA PRO A 112 -10.36 -3.75 -4.73
C PRO A 112 -9.69 -2.42 -4.38
N TYR A 113 -8.37 -2.45 -4.26
CA TYR A 113 -7.55 -1.32 -3.92
C TYR A 113 -6.37 -1.19 -4.88
N LEU A 114 -6.14 0.02 -5.38
CA LEU A 114 -4.95 0.37 -6.16
C LEU A 114 -3.99 1.15 -5.26
N TYR A 115 -2.87 0.54 -4.90
CA TYR A 115 -1.82 1.18 -4.11
C TYR A 115 -1.07 2.20 -4.96
N GLN A 116 -1.33 3.48 -4.69
CA GLN A 116 -0.65 4.62 -5.30
C GLN A 116 0.80 4.69 -4.80
N THR A 117 1.75 4.37 -5.67
CA THR A 117 3.19 4.41 -5.38
C THR A 117 3.84 5.72 -5.90
N TRP A 118 5.17 5.73 -5.98
CA TRP A 118 6.01 6.85 -6.42
C TRP A 118 7.19 6.31 -7.23
N ASP A 119 7.83 7.19 -8.01
CA ASP A 119 9.05 6.90 -8.75
C ASP A 119 10.32 7.35 -7.98
N TYR A 120 11.52 7.19 -8.52
CA TYR A 120 12.79 7.54 -7.87
C TYR A 120 12.84 8.99 -7.37
N ILE A 121 13.47 9.19 -6.20
CA ILE A 121 13.79 10.48 -5.60
C ILE A 121 15.01 11.07 -6.31
N ASP A 122 14.85 12.25 -6.93
CA ASP A 122 15.93 12.90 -7.67
C ASP A 122 17.16 13.17 -6.77
N PRO A 123 18.40 12.93 -7.26
CA PRO A 123 19.61 12.93 -6.43
C PRO A 123 19.85 14.27 -5.72
N ASP A 124 19.56 15.38 -6.40
CA ASP A 124 19.88 16.72 -5.91
C ASP A 124 18.77 17.33 -5.03
N SER A 125 17.51 16.92 -5.20
CA SER A 125 16.37 17.53 -4.52
C SER A 125 15.20 16.58 -4.39
N THR A 126 14.50 16.62 -3.26
CA THR A 126 13.30 15.80 -3.02
C THR A 126 12.01 16.48 -3.51
N ARG A 127 12.06 17.78 -3.85
CA ARG A 127 10.86 18.53 -4.28
C ARG A 127 10.30 18.07 -5.63
N PRO A 128 11.11 17.83 -6.69
CA PRO A 128 10.56 17.36 -7.96
C PRO A 128 9.87 16.00 -7.83
N TRP A 129 10.43 15.10 -7.03
CA TRP A 129 9.80 13.83 -6.65
C TRP A 129 8.44 14.01 -5.97
N ARG A 130 8.37 14.86 -4.94
CA ARG A 130 7.13 15.21 -4.23
C ARG A 130 6.07 15.76 -5.19
N ASP A 131 6.46 16.69 -6.06
CA ASP A 131 5.53 17.34 -7.00
C ASP A 131 5.08 16.39 -8.11
N ARG A 132 5.94 15.46 -8.54
CA ARG A 132 5.60 14.40 -9.50
C ARG A 132 4.54 13.44 -8.96
N ILE A 133 4.60 13.07 -7.68
CA ILE A 133 3.54 12.25 -7.06
C ILE A 133 2.16 12.91 -7.19
N LEU A 134 2.08 14.23 -6.98
CA LEU A 134 0.84 14.97 -7.15
C LEU A 134 0.40 15.04 -8.62
N ALA A 135 1.35 15.26 -9.53
CA ALA A 135 1.10 15.32 -10.97
C ALA A 135 0.63 13.98 -11.56
N ASP A 136 1.07 12.86 -10.98
CA ASP A 136 0.72 11.51 -11.42
C ASP A 136 -0.60 10.99 -10.81
N LEU A 137 -1.13 11.64 -9.75
CA LEU A 137 -2.38 11.22 -9.10
C LEU A 137 -3.55 11.02 -10.09
N PRO A 138 -3.80 11.90 -11.08
CA PRO A 138 -4.86 11.68 -12.07
C PRO A 138 -4.67 10.41 -12.92
N GLN A 139 -3.43 9.97 -13.15
CA GLN A 139 -3.16 8.73 -13.88
C GLN A 139 -3.44 7.49 -13.01
N TRP A 140 -3.13 7.55 -11.72
CA TRP A 140 -3.55 6.49 -10.79
C TRP A 140 -5.07 6.39 -10.70
N GLN A 141 -5.74 7.54 -10.59
CA GLN A 141 -7.20 7.60 -10.52
C GLN A 141 -7.84 7.05 -11.80
N SER A 142 -7.26 7.32 -12.99
CA SER A 142 -7.83 6.83 -14.25
C SER A 142 -7.83 5.29 -14.37
N ILE A 143 -6.87 4.59 -13.74
CA ILE A 143 -6.87 3.13 -13.66
C ILE A 143 -8.05 2.66 -12.80
N ALA A 144 -8.22 3.22 -11.60
CA ALA A 144 -9.33 2.87 -10.72
C ALA A 144 -10.70 3.18 -11.36
N ASP A 145 -10.83 4.35 -11.98
CA ASP A 145 -12.04 4.77 -12.70
C ASP A 145 -12.36 3.80 -13.84
N HIS A 146 -11.35 3.37 -14.62
CA HIS A 146 -11.54 2.40 -15.69
C HIS A 146 -12.08 1.06 -15.17
N VAL A 147 -11.50 0.53 -14.08
CA VAL A 147 -12.01 -0.70 -13.45
C VAL A 147 -13.47 -0.55 -13.05
N ASN A 148 -13.84 0.62 -12.53
CA ASN A 148 -15.18 0.90 -12.02
C ASN A 148 -16.26 1.04 -13.12
N LEU A 149 -15.89 1.29 -14.38
CA LEU A 149 -16.86 1.45 -15.48
C LEU A 149 -17.68 0.18 -15.75
N ASP A 150 -17.05 -0.98 -15.61
CA ASP A 150 -17.62 -2.27 -16.00
C ASP A 150 -18.01 -3.15 -14.78
N LEU A 151 -17.95 -2.59 -13.57
CA LEU A 151 -18.36 -3.33 -12.37
C LEU A 151 -19.88 -3.56 -12.35
N PRO A 152 -20.35 -4.77 -11.97
CA PRO A 152 -21.77 -5.03 -11.77
C PRO A 152 -22.38 -4.11 -10.72
N GLU A 153 -23.68 -3.83 -10.85
CA GLU A 153 -24.43 -3.08 -9.84
C GLU A 153 -24.28 -3.72 -8.45
N GLY A 154 -23.94 -2.90 -7.45
CA GLY A 154 -23.73 -3.33 -6.08
C GLY A 154 -22.35 -3.91 -5.76
N ALA A 155 -21.43 -4.00 -6.74
CA ALA A 155 -20.03 -4.34 -6.46
C ALA A 155 -19.30 -3.21 -5.72
N GLU A 156 -18.33 -3.57 -4.89
CA GLU A 156 -17.45 -2.59 -4.23
C GLU A 156 -16.53 -1.93 -5.28
N PRO A 157 -16.51 -0.59 -5.38
CA PRO A 157 -15.66 0.10 -6.34
C PRO A 157 -14.19 -0.01 -5.95
N MET A 158 -13.31 -0.03 -6.94
CA MET A 158 -11.88 0.14 -6.75
C MET A 158 -11.58 1.52 -6.19
N ARG A 159 -10.77 1.57 -5.13
CA ARG A 159 -10.31 2.81 -4.48
C ARG A 159 -8.79 2.86 -4.42
N LEU A 160 -8.21 4.06 -4.34
CA LEU A 160 -6.78 4.17 -4.11
C LEU A 160 -6.43 3.89 -2.64
N VAL A 161 -5.26 3.28 -2.40
CA VAL A 161 -4.56 3.42 -1.12
C VAL A 161 -3.60 4.61 -1.30
N PRO A 162 -3.85 5.76 -0.63
CA PRO A 162 -3.23 7.04 -0.96
C PRO A 162 -1.81 7.19 -0.39
N VAL A 163 -0.97 6.17 -0.55
CA VAL A 163 0.38 6.17 0.03
C VAL A 163 1.28 7.23 -0.62
N GLY A 164 1.18 7.45 -1.93
CA GLY A 164 1.87 8.55 -2.60
C GLY A 164 1.55 9.90 -1.94
N LEU A 165 0.26 10.20 -1.71
CA LEU A 165 -0.14 11.40 -0.95
C LEU A 165 0.38 11.38 0.49
N GLY A 166 0.46 10.21 1.11
CA GLY A 166 1.13 10.03 2.39
C GLY A 166 2.59 10.42 2.36
N MET A 167 3.32 10.04 1.31
CA MET A 167 4.72 10.40 1.11
C MET A 167 4.91 11.91 0.92
N VAL A 168 4.00 12.57 0.20
CA VAL A 168 3.96 14.04 0.10
C VAL A 168 3.78 14.68 1.49
N ARG A 169 2.84 14.17 2.29
CA ARG A 169 2.63 14.67 3.66
C ARG A 169 3.86 14.46 4.55
N LEU A 170 4.47 13.28 4.48
CA LEU A 170 5.66 12.97 5.27
C LEU A 170 6.84 13.85 4.88
N HIS A 171 7.03 14.08 3.58
CA HIS A 171 8.01 15.02 3.06
C HIS A 171 7.83 16.41 3.68
N ASP A 172 6.63 16.97 3.59
CA ASP A 172 6.35 18.32 4.08
C ASP A 172 6.47 18.43 5.61
N ALA A 173 6.09 17.37 6.34
CA ALA A 173 6.24 17.31 7.78
C ALA A 173 7.72 17.24 8.21
N ALA A 174 8.56 16.47 7.50
CA ALA A 174 9.98 16.35 7.77
C ALA A 174 10.72 17.68 7.50
N GLU A 175 10.44 18.34 6.37
CA GLU A 175 11.01 19.67 6.06
C GLU A 175 10.61 20.73 7.09
N ALA A 176 9.39 20.63 7.65
CA ALA A 176 8.91 21.52 8.69
C ALA A 176 9.45 21.18 10.10
N GLY A 177 10.32 20.17 10.24
CA GLY A 177 10.88 19.74 11.53
C GLY A 177 9.84 19.12 12.47
N LYS A 178 8.72 18.60 11.94
CA LYS A 178 7.61 18.03 12.72
C LYS A 178 7.76 16.54 12.99
N VAL A 179 8.74 15.88 12.38
CA VAL A 179 8.93 14.43 12.48
C VAL A 179 10.16 14.15 13.35
N PRO A 180 10.00 13.64 14.59
CA PRO A 180 11.12 13.35 15.46
C PRO A 180 12.14 12.41 14.79
N GLY A 181 13.42 12.78 14.87
CA GLY A 181 14.52 12.00 14.31
C GLY A 181 14.66 12.04 12.79
N ALA A 182 13.88 12.86 12.08
CA ALA A 182 13.99 13.03 10.64
C ALA A 182 14.03 14.52 10.26
N THR A 183 14.79 14.82 9.22
CA THR A 183 14.94 16.17 8.63
C THR A 183 14.64 16.18 7.13
N SER A 184 14.57 15.00 6.51
CA SER A 184 14.24 14.83 5.10
C SER A 184 13.40 13.57 4.90
N ILE A 185 12.63 13.53 3.81
CA ILE A 185 12.00 12.28 3.38
C ILE A 185 13.03 11.16 3.17
N ARG A 186 14.28 11.50 2.81
CA ARG A 186 15.36 10.53 2.60
C ARG A 186 15.69 9.71 3.84
N ASP A 187 15.39 10.20 5.05
CA ASP A 187 15.57 9.44 6.29
C ASP A 187 14.64 8.21 6.38
N PHE A 188 13.62 8.15 5.52
CA PHE A 188 12.66 7.04 5.40
C PHE A 188 12.97 6.09 4.24
N PHE A 189 14.07 6.29 3.50
CA PHE A 189 14.44 5.51 2.33
C PHE A 189 15.82 4.86 2.50
N GLY A 190 15.93 3.60 2.09
CA GLY A 190 17.20 2.86 2.09
C GLY A 190 18.05 3.16 0.85
N ASP A 191 17.39 3.54 -0.25
CA ASP A 191 18.01 4.01 -1.48
C ASP A 191 17.17 5.17 -2.07
N ASP A 192 17.17 5.35 -3.39
CA ASP A 192 16.41 6.40 -4.06
C ASP A 192 14.95 6.05 -4.35
N ILE A 193 14.47 4.85 -4.04
CA ILE A 193 13.07 4.46 -4.29
C ILE A 193 12.45 3.54 -3.22
N HIS A 194 13.25 2.72 -2.54
CA HIS A 194 12.81 1.74 -1.55
C HIS A 194 12.81 2.33 -0.14
N PRO A 195 11.69 2.22 0.60
CA PRO A 195 11.59 2.62 1.99
C PRO A 195 12.52 1.82 2.92
N THR A 196 12.95 2.42 4.02
CA THR A 196 13.53 1.66 5.14
C THR A 196 12.45 0.84 5.84
N GLU A 197 12.79 -0.34 6.36
CA GLU A 197 11.84 -1.12 7.16
C GLU A 197 11.41 -0.37 8.43
N GLN A 198 12.33 0.36 9.07
CA GLN A 198 12.05 1.03 10.35
C GLN A 198 11.02 2.15 10.21
N GLY A 199 11.28 3.15 9.37
CA GLY A 199 10.41 4.32 9.29
C GLY A 199 9.45 4.25 8.11
N GLY A 200 9.99 3.98 6.92
CA GLY A 200 9.28 4.11 5.66
C GLY A 200 8.18 3.05 5.50
N SER A 201 8.54 1.77 5.56
CA SER A 201 7.58 0.67 5.47
C SER A 201 6.57 0.68 6.62
N TYR A 202 7.00 1.08 7.83
CA TYR A 202 6.08 1.28 8.95
C TYR A 202 5.01 2.31 8.64
N TYR A 203 5.38 3.48 8.13
CA TYR A 203 4.43 4.53 7.76
C TYR A 203 3.47 4.07 6.66
N ILE A 204 3.97 3.37 5.64
CA ILE A 204 3.15 2.78 4.58
C ILE A 204 2.14 1.79 5.18
N ALA A 205 2.57 0.91 6.09
CA ALA A 205 1.69 -0.04 6.76
C ALA A 205 0.59 0.67 7.57
N MET A 206 0.87 1.82 8.20
CA MET A 206 -0.17 2.59 8.90
C MET A 206 -1.23 3.16 7.94
N ILE A 207 -0.83 3.60 6.74
CA ILE A 207 -1.77 4.07 5.71
C ILE A 207 -2.62 2.90 5.22
N HIS A 208 -2.00 1.76 4.90
CA HIS A 208 -2.72 0.56 4.50
C HIS A 208 -3.71 0.11 5.59
N TYR A 209 -3.27 -0.01 6.84
CA TYR A 209 -4.14 -0.34 7.96
C TYR A 209 -5.36 0.58 8.02
N ALA A 210 -5.14 1.90 7.95
CA ALA A 210 -6.22 2.87 7.99
C ALA A 210 -7.20 2.72 6.81
N THR A 211 -6.69 2.54 5.59
CA THR A 211 -7.50 2.37 4.38
C THR A 211 -8.31 1.08 4.38
N LEU A 212 -7.69 -0.04 4.78
CA LEU A 212 -8.30 -1.38 4.73
C LEU A 212 -9.33 -1.59 5.84
N THR A 213 -9.05 -1.09 7.04
CA THR A 213 -9.90 -1.31 8.22
C THR A 213 -10.90 -0.17 8.46
N GLY A 214 -10.63 1.03 7.91
CA GLY A 214 -11.36 2.25 8.25
C GLY A 214 -11.10 2.74 9.69
N LYS A 215 -10.08 2.22 10.37
CA LYS A 215 -9.74 2.57 11.76
C LYS A 215 -8.52 3.47 11.82
N SER A 216 -8.44 4.26 12.89
CA SER A 216 -7.25 5.05 13.14
C SER A 216 -6.07 4.15 13.53
N PRO A 217 -4.89 4.31 12.92
CA PRO A 217 -3.66 3.64 13.32
C PRO A 217 -3.03 4.27 14.57
N VAL A 218 -3.56 5.39 15.08
CA VAL A 218 -3.02 6.08 16.26
C VAL A 218 -3.15 5.19 17.49
N GLY A 219 -2.01 4.98 18.16
CA GLY A 219 -1.91 4.12 19.33
C GLY A 219 -1.56 2.66 19.04
N LEU A 220 -1.42 2.28 17.76
CA LEU A 220 -0.90 0.95 17.40
C LEU A 220 0.54 0.75 17.86
N THR A 221 0.98 -0.51 17.88
CA THR A 221 2.37 -0.87 18.22
C THR A 221 3.38 -0.17 17.32
N ASN A 222 4.45 0.35 17.91
CA ASN A 222 5.62 0.87 17.21
C ASN A 222 6.69 -0.22 16.95
N ARG A 223 6.35 -1.48 17.21
CA ARG A 223 7.17 -2.67 16.94
C ARG A 223 6.25 -3.77 16.42
N ILE A 224 6.06 -3.78 15.10
CA ILE A 224 5.14 -4.70 14.43
C ILE A 224 5.70 -6.13 14.54
N PRO A 225 4.91 -7.12 15.00
CA PRO A 225 5.31 -8.53 14.95
C PRO A 225 5.54 -9.00 13.51
N GLY A 226 6.42 -9.97 13.31
CA GLY A 226 6.65 -10.59 12.00
C GLY A 226 6.91 -12.08 12.14
N GLY A 227 6.72 -12.84 11.06
CA GLY A 227 6.82 -14.31 11.08
C GLY A 227 8.20 -14.85 11.48
N SER A 228 9.27 -14.11 11.20
CA SER A 228 10.65 -14.44 11.57
C SER A 228 11.17 -13.65 12.80
N GLY A 229 10.30 -12.89 13.46
CA GLY A 229 10.64 -11.95 14.51
C GLY A 229 10.03 -10.57 14.25
N PRO A 230 10.01 -9.68 15.26
CA PRO A 230 9.45 -8.35 15.10
C PRO A 230 10.29 -7.49 14.14
N TYR A 231 9.61 -6.68 13.34
CA TYR A 231 10.21 -5.63 12.52
C TYR A 231 10.96 -4.59 13.39
N PRO A 232 11.86 -3.79 12.78
CA PRO A 232 12.62 -2.79 13.52
C PRO A 232 11.72 -1.86 14.36
N LEU A 233 12.15 -1.60 15.60
CA LEU A 233 11.44 -0.71 16.51
C LEU A 233 11.49 0.73 15.99
N VAL A 234 10.33 1.36 15.83
CA VAL A 234 10.21 2.80 15.53
C VAL A 234 10.25 3.58 16.83
N PRO A 235 11.05 4.65 16.99
CA PRO A 235 11.00 5.49 18.20
C PRO A 235 9.57 5.97 18.49
N LYS A 236 9.12 5.88 19.74
CA LYS A 236 7.71 6.13 20.11
C LYS A 236 7.17 7.47 19.62
N GLU A 237 7.96 8.53 19.77
CA GLU A 237 7.56 9.89 19.34
C GLU A 237 7.45 9.99 17.83
N GLN A 238 8.36 9.35 17.08
CA GLN A 238 8.28 9.28 15.63
C GLN A 238 7.06 8.45 15.19
N ALA A 239 6.84 7.29 15.80
CA ALA A 239 5.70 6.42 15.51
C ALA A 239 4.35 7.11 15.71
N ALA A 240 4.20 7.91 16.79
CA ALA A 240 2.98 8.67 17.04
C ALA A 240 2.70 9.67 15.91
N VAL A 241 3.71 10.43 15.48
CA VAL A 241 3.57 11.37 14.36
C VAL A 241 3.25 10.63 13.05
N LEU A 242 3.94 9.52 12.75
CA LEU A 242 3.68 8.73 11.54
C LEU A 242 2.25 8.17 11.50
N GLN A 243 1.73 7.69 12.62
CA GLN A 243 0.34 7.21 12.73
C GLN A 243 -0.67 8.34 12.52
N GLU A 244 -0.44 9.53 13.11
CA GLU A 244 -1.30 10.69 12.92
C GLU A 244 -1.31 11.17 11.47
N LEU A 245 -0.13 11.27 10.84
CA LEU A 245 -0.03 11.65 9.43
C LEU A 245 -0.74 10.62 8.53
N ALA A 246 -0.57 9.33 8.79
CA ALA A 246 -1.24 8.28 8.03
C ALA A 246 -2.77 8.38 8.16
N TRP A 247 -3.27 8.62 9.36
CA TRP A 247 -4.71 8.82 9.60
C TRP A 247 -5.25 10.03 8.84
N GLN A 248 -4.55 11.17 8.91
CA GLN A 248 -4.96 12.40 8.24
C GLN A 248 -5.04 12.20 6.72
N VAL A 249 -4.06 11.54 6.11
CA VAL A 249 -4.06 11.28 4.66
C VAL A 249 -5.30 10.50 4.25
N VAL A 250 -5.63 9.43 4.98
CA VAL A 250 -6.79 8.59 4.65
C VAL A 250 -8.11 9.34 4.87
N GLN A 251 -8.22 10.14 5.94
CA GLN A 251 -9.42 10.94 6.21
C GLN A 251 -9.65 12.03 5.16
N GLU A 252 -8.59 12.74 4.77
CA GLU A 252 -8.68 13.80 3.77
C GLU A 252 -8.98 13.21 2.38
N PHE A 253 -8.30 12.12 1.99
CA PHE A 253 -8.54 11.48 0.68
C PHE A 253 -9.94 10.87 0.58
N ALA A 254 -10.53 10.39 1.68
CA ALA A 254 -11.89 9.84 1.69
C ALA A 254 -12.99 10.91 1.70
N ALA A 255 -12.64 12.18 1.93
CA ALA A 255 -13.59 13.29 1.94
C ALA A 255 -13.76 13.96 0.56
N ASP A 256 -12.86 13.65 -0.38
CA ASP A 256 -12.89 14.08 -1.78
C ASP A 256 -13.72 13.12 -2.66
#